data_AF-A0A9D8K4P3-F1
#
_entry.id   AF-A0A9D8K4P3-F1
#
_cell.length_a   1.000
_cell.length_b   1.000
_cell.length_c   1.000
_cell.angle_alpha   90.00
_cell.angle_beta   90.00
_cell.angle_gamma   90.00
#
_symmetry.space_group_name_H-M   'P 1'
#
loop_
_entity.id
_entity.type
_entity.pdbx_description
1 polymer ?
#
loop_
_entity_poly.entity_id
_entity_poly.type
_entity_poly.pdbx_seq_one_letter_code
_entity_poly.pdbx_strand_id
1 'polypeptide(L)'
;MAAFSLRLPEGLERRLGEEARHCGQPRSELIREALEELLRRREQERFMAGLVAAAEALASDASARAESLDLAADFLPADSEALALAEVAASQDQPEQPTPLPWWR
;
A
#
# COMPACT_ATOMS: atom_id res chain seq x y z
N MET A 1 7.48 28.19 -14.47
CA MET A 1 6.56 27.25 -15.16
C MET A 1 7.11 26.98 -16.55
N ALA A 2 7.26 25.71 -16.93
CA ALA A 2 7.66 25.32 -18.29
C ALA A 2 6.40 24.95 -19.08
N ALA A 3 6.34 25.30 -20.36
CA ALA A 3 5.28 24.92 -21.28
C ALA A 3 5.80 23.84 -22.24
N PHE A 4 5.01 22.80 -22.47
CA PHE A 4 5.30 21.77 -23.46
C PHE A 4 4.07 21.53 -24.34
N SER A 5 4.30 21.21 -25.61
CA SER A 5 3.25 20.83 -26.55
C SER A 5 3.26 19.32 -26.70
N LEU A 6 2.08 18.70 -26.52
CA LEU A 6 1.89 17.26 -26.62
C LEU A 6 0.85 17.00 -27.70
N ARG A 7 1.13 16.06 -28.62
CA ARG A 7 0.12 15.56 -29.56
C ARG A 7 -0.59 14.38 -28.93
N LEU A 8 -1.91 14.48 -28.85
CA LEU A 8 -2.78 13.42 -28.33
C LEU A 8 -3.48 12.73 -29.49
N PRO A 9 -3.70 11.40 -29.42
CA PRO A 9 -4.64 10.73 -30.30
C PRO A 9 -6.03 11.34 -30.15
N GLU A 10 -6.78 11.48 -31.25
CA GLU A 10 -8.10 12.13 -31.27
C GLU A 10 -9.08 11.54 -30.22
N GLY A 11 -9.06 10.22 -30.05
CA GLY A 11 -9.89 9.54 -29.05
C GLY A 11 -9.56 9.93 -27.61
N LEU A 12 -8.28 10.17 -27.31
CA LEU A 12 -7.83 10.58 -25.98
C LEU A 12 -8.13 12.07 -25.75
N GLU A 13 -7.96 12.90 -26.76
CA GLU A 13 -8.34 14.33 -26.69
C GLU A 13 -9.84 14.49 -26.42
N ARG A 14 -10.69 13.72 -27.10
CA ARG A 14 -12.14 13.74 -26.88
C ARG A 14 -12.50 13.38 -25.44
N ARG A 15 -11.94 12.28 -24.92
CA ARG A 15 -12.17 11.83 -23.54
C ARG A 15 -11.70 12.85 -22.50
N LEU A 16 -10.53 13.45 -22.71
CA LEU A 16 -10.03 14.51 -21.83
C LEU A 16 -10.94 15.74 -21.84
N GLY A 17 -11.50 16.08 -23.00
CA GLY A 17 -12.47 17.18 -23.14
C GLY A 17 -13.81 16.89 -22.47
N GLU A 18 -14.27 15.64 -22.48
CA GLU A 18 -15.46 15.19 -21.77
C GLU A 18 -15.24 15.25 -20.25
N GLU A 19 -14.12 14.69 -19.77
CA GLU A 19 -13.77 14.68 -18.35
C GLU A 19 -13.66 16.11 -17.79
N ALA A 20 -12.95 17.00 -18.50
CA ALA A 20 -12.82 18.41 -18.14
C ALA A 20 -14.18 19.11 -17.97
N ARG A 21 -15.19 18.73 -18.77
CA ARG A 21 -16.55 19.27 -18.62
C ARG A 21 -17.27 18.69 -17.41
N HIS A 22 -17.06 17.41 -17.11
CA HIS A 22 -17.68 16.73 -15.97
C HIS A 22 -17.16 17.22 -14.63
N CYS A 23 -15.83 17.37 -14.49
CA CYS A 23 -15.21 17.84 -13.26
C CYS A 23 -15.11 19.37 -13.15
N GLY A 24 -15.35 20.10 -14.25
CA GLY A 24 -15.25 21.56 -14.29
C GLY A 24 -13.81 22.10 -14.23
N GLN A 25 -12.81 21.24 -14.39
CA GLN A 25 -11.40 21.60 -14.38
C GLN A 25 -10.84 21.82 -15.80
N PRO A 26 -9.83 22.70 -15.96
CA PRO A 26 -9.17 22.87 -17.25
C PRO A 26 -8.38 21.61 -17.65
N ARG A 27 -8.36 21.30 -18.95
CA ARG A 27 -7.65 20.14 -19.51
C ARG A 27 -6.18 20.06 -19.08
N SER A 28 -5.52 21.22 -18.95
CA SER A 28 -4.11 21.30 -18.53
C SER A 28 -3.88 20.87 -17.09
N GLU A 29 -4.88 21.05 -16.22
CA GLU A 29 -4.83 20.62 -14.82
C GLU A 29 -5.02 19.11 -14.74
N LEU A 30 -6.02 18.57 -15.43
CA LEU A 30 -6.20 17.12 -15.56
C LEU A 30 -4.97 16.41 -16.14
N ILE A 31 -4.33 16.98 -17.17
CA ILE A 31 -3.08 16.44 -17.72
C ILE A 31 -1.97 16.45 -16.67
N ARG A 32 -1.86 17.54 -15.89
CA ARG A 32 -0.85 17.66 -14.84
C ARG A 32 -1.05 16.60 -13.76
N GLU A 33 -2.26 16.50 -13.22
CA GLU A 33 -2.61 15.51 -12.19
C GLU A 33 -2.34 14.08 -12.68
N ALA A 34 -2.76 13.76 -13.91
CA ALA A 34 -2.52 12.45 -14.50
C ALA A 34 -1.02 12.15 -14.67
N LEU A 35 -0.21 13.15 -15.03
CA LEU A 35 1.24 13.02 -15.14
C LEU A 35 1.91 12.84 -13.78
N GLU A 36 1.52 13.63 -12.79
CA GLU A 36 2.04 13.54 -11.41
C GLU A 36 1.76 12.14 -10.83
N GLU A 37 0.53 11.65 -10.98
CA GLU A 37 0.16 10.32 -10.48
C GLU A 37 0.89 9.21 -11.25
N LEU A 38 1.03 9.33 -12.58
CA LEU A 38 1.77 8.35 -13.36
C LEU A 38 3.25 8.29 -12.95
N LEU A 39 3.88 9.45 -12.71
CA LEU A 39 5.28 9.51 -12.28
C LEU A 39 5.45 8.93 -10.89
N ARG A 40 4.60 9.33 -9.93
CA ARG A 40 4.59 8.80 -8.56
C ARG A 40 4.44 7.28 -8.56
N ARG A 41 3.48 6.76 -9.34
CA ARG A 41 3.25 5.32 -9.47
C ARG A 41 4.48 4.62 -10.03
N ARG A 42 5.10 5.14 -11.09
CA ARG A 42 6.31 4.53 -11.70
C ARG A 42 7.52 4.56 -10.78
N GLU A 43 7.67 5.63 -9.99
CA GLU A 43 8.72 5.72 -8.98
C GLU A 43 8.51 4.66 -7.89
N GLN A 44 7.28 4.53 -7.40
CA GLN A 44 6.91 3.50 -6.42
C GLN A 44 7.14 2.09 -6.98
N GLU A 45 6.73 1.81 -8.22
CA GLU A 45 6.95 0.52 -8.89
C GLU A 45 8.43 0.18 -8.98
N ARG A 46 9.29 1.14 -9.39
CA ARG A 46 10.75 0.91 -9.47
C ARG A 46 11.37 0.71 -8.09
N PHE A 47 10.93 1.48 -7.10
CA PHE A 47 11.40 1.32 -5.73
C PHE A 47 11.06 -0.07 -5.18
N MET A 48 9.80 -0.49 -5.32
CA MET A 48 9.35 -1.80 -4.89
C MET A 48 10.06 -2.94 -5.64
N ALA A 49 10.29 -2.79 -6.95
CA ALA A 49 11.07 -3.76 -7.71
C ALA A 49 12.50 -3.89 -7.18
N GLY A 50 13.15 -2.78 -6.81
CA GLY A 50 14.46 -2.79 -6.18
C GLY A 50 14.45 -3.47 -4.80
N LEU A 51 13.41 -3.22 -4.00
CA LEU A 51 13.25 -3.85 -2.69
C LEU A 51 13.06 -5.37 -2.82
N VAL A 52 12.22 -5.83 -3.75
CA VAL A 52 12.01 -7.25 -4.03
C VAL A 52 13.32 -7.91 -4.46
N ALA A 53 14.05 -7.30 -5.39
CA ALA A 53 15.34 -7.83 -5.85
C ALA A 53 16.35 -7.94 -4.70
N ALA A 54 16.40 -6.97 -3.79
CA ALA A 54 17.28 -7.00 -2.63
C ALA A 54 16.87 -8.10 -1.64
N ALA A 55 15.57 -8.27 -1.38
CA ALA A 55 15.05 -9.34 -0.51
C ALA A 55 15.32 -10.73 -1.10
N GLU A 56 15.13 -10.91 -2.41
CA GLU A 56 15.46 -12.14 -3.12
C GLU A 56 16.95 -12.45 -3.04
N ALA A 57 17.82 -11.45 -3.25
CA ALA A 57 19.26 -11.61 -3.11
C ALA A 57 19.64 -12.09 -1.71
N LEU A 58 19.11 -11.45 -0.67
CA LEU A 58 19.34 -11.84 0.73
C LEU A 58 18.84 -13.25 1.03
N ALA A 59 17.64 -13.61 0.57
CA ALA A 59 17.06 -14.93 0.79
C ALA A 59 17.83 -16.05 0.05
N SER A 60 18.40 -15.72 -1.11
CA SER A 60 19.22 -16.64 -1.90
C SER A 60 20.64 -16.84 -1.34
N ASP A 61 21.14 -15.91 -0.53
CA ASP A 61 22.40 -16.05 0.19
C ASP A 61 22.22 -16.98 1.40
N ALA A 62 22.87 -18.14 1.35
CA ALA A 62 22.76 -19.15 2.39
C ALA A 62 23.31 -18.67 3.75
N SER A 63 24.34 -17.83 3.77
CA SER A 63 24.93 -17.30 4.99
C SER A 63 24.00 -16.28 5.64
N ALA A 64 23.54 -15.30 4.85
CA ALA A 64 22.64 -14.26 5.34
C ALA A 64 21.29 -14.85 5.79
N ARG A 65 20.79 -15.87 5.09
CA ARG A 65 19.59 -16.60 5.50
C ARG A 65 19.79 -17.37 6.80
N ALA A 66 20.94 -18.00 7.01
CA ALA A 66 21.23 -18.73 8.26
C ALA A 66 21.29 -17.76 9.45
N GLU A 67 22.01 -16.65 9.31
CA GLU A 67 22.08 -15.59 10.33
C GLU A 67 20.69 -15.01 10.65
N SER A 68 19.87 -14.77 9.63
CA SER A 68 18.50 -14.27 9.82
C SER A 68 17.61 -15.26 10.58
N LEU A 69 17.76 -16.56 10.33
CA LEU A 69 17.02 -17.61 11.04
C LEU A 69 17.47 -17.75 12.49
N ASP A 70 18.77 -17.63 12.75
CA ASP A 70 19.33 -17.68 14.11
C ASP A 70 18.80 -16.51 14.94
N LEU A 71 18.87 -15.29 14.37
CA LEU A 71 18.29 -14.10 14.98
C LEU A 71 16.78 -14.25 15.25
N ALA A 72 16.03 -14.81 14.29
CA ALA A 72 14.60 -15.05 14.50
C ALA A 72 14.33 -16.06 15.63
N ALA A 73 15.17 -17.08 15.78
CA ALA A 73 15.05 -18.07 16.85
C ALA A 73 15.32 -17.44 18.22
N ASP A 74 16.31 -16.56 18.33
CA ASP A 74 16.64 -15.85 19.57
C ASP A 74 15.49 -14.95 20.07
N PHE A 75 14.76 -14.33 19.14
CA PHE A 75 13.66 -13.40 19.48
C PHE A 75 12.28 -14.08 19.63
N LEU A 76 12.11 -15.30 19.12
CA LEU A 76 10.84 -16.03 19.16
C LEU A 76 10.17 -16.09 20.55
N PRO A 77 10.90 -16.31 21.67
CA PRO A 77 10.27 -16.32 23.00
C PRO A 77 9.70 -14.96 23.40
N ALA A 78 10.44 -13.87 23.13
CA ALA A 78 10.01 -12.52 23.47
C ALA A 78 8.81 -12.09 22.62
N ASP A 79 8.80 -12.44 21.33
CA ASP A 79 7.66 -12.18 20.44
C ASP A 79 6.42 -12.95 20.87
N SER A 80 6.58 -14.21 21.32
CA SER A 80 5.47 -15.03 21.83
C SER A 80 4.88 -14.46 23.12
N GLU A 81 5.72 -13.99 24.05
CA GLU A 81 5.28 -13.33 25.28
C GLU A 81 4.54 -12.01 24.98
N ALA A 82 5.09 -11.19 24.09
CA ALA A 82 4.47 -9.94 23.67
C ALA A 82 3.10 -10.18 23.02
N LEU A 83 2.98 -11.21 22.17
CA LEU A 83 1.71 -11.62 21.56
C LEU A 83 0.69 -12.05 22.61
N ALA A 84 1.09 -12.90 23.58
CA ALA A 84 0.18 -13.37 24.63
C ALA A 84 -0.39 -12.20 25.46
N LEU A 85 0.43 -11.19 25.77
CA LEU A 85 -0.02 -9.99 26.47
C LEU A 85 -1.00 -9.17 25.62
N ALA A 86 -0.72 -9.01 24.33
CA ALA A 86 -1.60 -8.29 23.41
C ALA A 86 -2.96 -8.99 23.25
N GLU A 87 -2.99 -10.33 23.19
CA GLU A 87 -4.22 -11.12 23.09
C GLU A 87 -5.08 -11.01 24.36
N VAL A 88 -4.44 -10.99 25.54
CA VAL A 88 -5.15 -10.76 26.81
C VAL A 88 -5.77 -9.36 26.83
N ALA A 89 -5.02 -8.32 26.45
CA ALA A 89 -5.52 -6.95 26.40
C ALA A 89 -6.70 -6.81 25.41
N ALA A 90 -6.55 -7.34 24.20
CA ALA A 90 -7.61 -7.32 23.18
C ALA A 90 -8.88 -8.06 23.61
N SER A 91 -8.75 -9.07 24.47
CA SER A 91 -9.90 -9.80 25.03
C SER A 91 -10.60 -9.03 26.15
N GLN A 92 -9.88 -8.17 26.88
CA GLN A 92 -10.42 -7.35 27.96
C GLN A 92 -11.15 -6.09 27.44
N ASP A 93 -10.72 -5.56 26.29
CA ASP A 93 -11.34 -4.39 25.64
C ASP A 93 -12.60 -4.73 24.83
N GLN A 94 -13.03 -6.00 24.80
CA GLN A 94 -14.32 -6.35 24.21
C GLN A 94 -15.44 -5.89 25.14
N PRO A 95 -16.36 -5.00 24.70
CA PRO A 95 -17.55 -4.69 25.49
C PRO A 95 -18.33 -5.98 25.73
N GLU A 96 -18.81 -6.19 26.96
CA GLU A 96 -19.69 -7.32 27.28
C GLU A 96 -20.78 -7.40 26.21
N GLN A 97 -20.77 -8.46 25.40
CA GLN A 97 -21.84 -8.66 24.45
C GLN A 97 -23.12 -8.82 25.27
N PRO A 98 -24.14 -7.94 25.08
CA PRO A 98 -25.38 -8.08 25.81
C PRO A 98 -25.91 -9.47 25.53
N THR A 99 -26.24 -10.21 26.58
CA THR A 99 -26.84 -11.54 26.47
C THR A 99 -28.00 -11.41 25.49
N PRO A 100 -28.01 -12.11 24.34
CA PRO A 100 -29.05 -11.91 23.35
C PRO A 100 -30.36 -12.32 24.01
N LEU A 101 -31.24 -11.33 24.23
CA LEU A 101 -32.56 -11.59 24.75
C LEU A 101 -33.24 -12.58 23.81
N PRO A 102 -33.87 -13.65 24.33
CA PRO A 102 -34.58 -14.58 23.50
C PRO A 102 -35.65 -13.83 22.69
N TRP A 103 -35.70 -14.09 21.37
CA TRP A 103 -36.60 -13.44 20.43
C TRP A 103 -38.10 -13.68 20.73
N TRP A 104 -38.41 -14.58 21.66
CA TRP A 104 -39.75 -14.86 22.17
C TRP A 104 -40.05 -14.05 23.45
N ARG A 105 -40.04 -12.72 23.36
CA ARG A 105 -40.70 -11.85 24.33
C ARG A 105 -41.40 -10.70 23.64
#